data_AF-A0A397B993-F1
#
_entry.id   AF-A0A397B993-F1
#
_cell.length_a   1.000
_cell.length_b   1.000
_cell.length_c   1.000
_cell.angle_alpha   90.00
_cell.angle_beta   90.00
_cell.angle_gamma   90.00
#
_symmetry.space_group_name_H-M   'P 1'
#
loop_
_entity.id
_entity.type
_entity.pdbx_description
1 polymer ?
#
loop_
_entity_poly.entity_id
_entity_poly.type
_entity_poly.pdbx_seq_one_letter_code
_entity_poly.pdbx_strand_id
1 'polypeptide(L)'
;MNLASASQKQQLLFAPFSNPHKNIELPVERLFDVDNIEQVVENPEKQSKPKKKRSIAIRGLGIPPVQFTASGNPAATADALKELAGNPLATPPQYGRAFDHFEDPEEGAAACQALKKMYDMSSMDTMINNFILPLQGIHI
;
A
#
# COMPACT_ATOMS: atom_id res chain seq x y z
N MET A 1 4.63 -5.80 4.94
CA MET A 1 4.11 -4.41 4.88
C MET A 1 2.67 -4.40 5.40
N ASN A 2 2.26 -3.35 6.10
CA ASN A 2 0.90 -3.14 6.58
C ASN A 2 0.08 -2.33 5.54
N LEU A 3 -0.88 -2.98 4.88
CA LEU A 3 -1.74 -2.35 3.87
C LEU A 3 -2.76 -1.36 4.44
N ALA A 4 -3.06 -1.44 5.74
CA ALA A 4 -3.88 -0.44 6.43
C ALA A 4 -3.09 0.85 6.72
N SER A 5 -1.75 0.81 6.66
CA SER A 5 -0.91 1.99 6.91
C SER A 5 -0.85 2.89 5.69
N ALA A 6 -1.50 4.05 5.77
CA ALA A 6 -1.45 5.06 4.70
C ALA A 6 -0.02 5.49 4.36
N SER A 7 0.85 5.66 5.36
CA SER A 7 2.24 6.07 5.16
C SER A 7 3.08 5.01 4.46
N GLN A 8 2.90 3.72 4.78
CA GLN A 8 3.58 2.64 4.07
C GLN A 8 3.10 2.57 2.62
N LYS A 9 1.77 2.66 2.39
CA LYS A 9 1.23 2.68 1.02
C LYS A 9 1.78 3.85 0.21
N GLN A 10 1.84 5.03 0.81
CA GLN A 10 2.41 6.22 0.18
C GLN A 10 3.89 6.02 -0.18
N GLN A 11 4.66 5.45 0.74
CA GLN A 11 6.06 5.12 0.50
C GLN A 11 6.23 4.15 -0.66
N LEU A 12 5.49 3.03 -0.65
CA LEU A 12 5.62 2.01 -1.69
C LEU A 12 5.22 2.55 -3.06
N LEU A 13 4.10 3.25 -3.16
CA LEU A 13 3.52 3.61 -4.45
C LEU A 13 4.20 4.82 -5.07
N PHE A 14 4.40 5.87 -4.28
CA PHE A 14 4.69 7.20 -4.83
C PHE A 14 6.11 7.67 -4.60
N ALA A 15 6.88 7.04 -3.70
CA ALA A 15 8.25 7.48 -3.46
C ALA A 15 9.17 7.09 -4.64
N PRO A 16 10.16 7.92 -5.02
CA PRO A 16 10.44 9.24 -4.45
C PRO A 16 9.39 10.29 -4.86
N PHE A 17 9.02 11.14 -3.91
CA PHE A 17 8.07 12.24 -4.16
C PHE A 17 8.42 13.43 -3.29
N SER A 18 8.34 14.64 -3.84
CA SER A 18 8.53 15.88 -3.09
C SER A 18 7.45 16.90 -3.48
N ASN A 19 6.86 17.53 -2.47
CA ASN A 19 5.99 18.69 -2.63
C ASN A 19 6.53 19.84 -1.77
N PRO A 20 7.38 20.72 -2.34
CA PRO A 20 8.00 21.82 -1.61
C PRO A 20 6.98 22.80 -1.02
N HIS A 21 5.84 23.02 -1.69
CA HIS A 21 4.80 23.96 -1.23
C HIS A 21 4.15 23.53 0.09
N LYS A 22 4.19 22.23 0.40
CA LYS A 22 3.61 21.65 1.62
C LYS A 22 4.66 21.04 2.54
N ASN A 23 5.96 21.22 2.23
CA ASN A 23 7.09 20.64 2.96
C ASN A 23 6.96 19.11 3.15
N ILE A 24 6.60 18.40 2.08
CA ILE A 24 6.43 16.95 2.06
C ILE A 24 7.55 16.32 1.26
N GLU A 25 8.19 15.31 1.84
CA GLU A 25 9.22 14.53 1.18
C GLU A 25 9.07 13.04 1.52
N LEU A 26 9.02 12.24 0.47
CA LEU A 26 9.09 10.78 0.51
C LEU A 26 10.42 10.38 -0.13
N PRO A 27 11.40 9.92 0.68
CA PRO A 27 12.68 9.45 0.16
C PRO A 27 12.49 8.17 -0.64
N VAL A 28 13.43 7.81 -1.53
CA VAL A 28 13.36 6.57 -2.34
C VAL A 28 13.13 5.32 -1.49
N GLU A 29 13.73 5.27 -0.30
CA GLU A 29 13.59 4.18 0.65
C GLU A 29 13.37 4.73 2.06
N ARG A 30 12.49 4.09 2.84
CA ARG A 30 12.22 4.43 4.24
C ARG A 30 12.06 3.17 5.08
N LEU A 31 12.62 3.20 6.29
CA LEU A 31 12.46 2.15 7.29
C LEU A 31 11.14 2.30 8.06
N PHE A 32 10.49 1.18 8.35
CA PHE A 32 9.30 1.11 9.19
C PHE A 32 9.45 0.01 10.23
N ASP A 33 9.09 0.32 11.47
CA ASP A 33 8.94 -0.69 12.50
C ASP A 33 7.59 -1.39 12.36
N VAL A 34 7.63 -2.70 12.20
CA VAL A 34 6.45 -3.57 12.07
C VAL A 34 6.50 -4.70 13.08
N ASP A 35 5.34 -5.26 13.40
CA ASP A 35 5.26 -6.42 14.27
C ASP A 35 5.92 -7.64 13.61
N ASN A 36 6.70 -8.37 14.39
CA ASN A 36 7.44 -9.53 13.92
C ASN A 36 6.58 -10.80 14.02
N ILE A 37 5.51 -10.84 13.24
CA ILE A 37 4.56 -11.97 13.22
C ILE A 37 5.25 -13.27 12.76
N GLU A 38 6.24 -13.18 11.89
CA GLU A 38 7.00 -14.31 11.33
C GLU A 38 8.12 -14.80 12.24
N GLN A 39 8.29 -14.20 13.43
CA GLN A 39 9.30 -14.61 14.42
C GLN A 39 10.73 -14.62 13.85
N VAL A 40 11.05 -13.68 12.96
CA VAL A 40 12.37 -13.56 12.33
C VAL A 40 13.40 -13.05 13.33
N VAL A 41 14.55 -13.69 13.37
CA VAL A 41 15.70 -13.28 14.18
C VAL A 41 16.66 -12.49 13.31
N GLU A 42 16.70 -11.17 13.45
CA GLU A 42 17.54 -10.29 12.62
C GLU A 42 19.05 -10.54 12.82
N ASN A 43 19.46 -10.94 14.03
CA ASN A 43 20.86 -11.18 14.38
C ASN A 43 21.00 -12.52 15.14
N PRO A 44 21.08 -13.66 14.42
CA PRO A 44 21.14 -14.98 15.04
C PRO A 44 22.37 -15.18 15.96
N GLU A 45 23.46 -14.44 15.73
CA GLU A 45 24.67 -14.49 16.58
C GLU A 45 24.50 -13.77 17.93
N LYS A 46 23.60 -12.79 18.02
CA LYS A 46 23.42 -11.94 19.21
C LYS A 46 22.09 -12.13 19.91
N GLN A 47 21.13 -12.80 19.27
CA GLN A 47 19.79 -13.05 19.78
C GLN A 47 19.33 -14.46 19.45
N SER A 48 18.95 -15.21 20.48
CA SER A 48 18.34 -16.54 20.36
C SER A 48 16.80 -16.49 20.26
N LYS A 49 16.20 -15.33 20.51
CA LYS A 49 14.74 -15.13 20.44
C LYS A 49 14.41 -13.94 19.54
N PRO A 50 13.35 -14.04 18.72
CA PRO A 50 12.86 -12.94 17.91
C PRO A 50 12.30 -11.81 18.78
N LYS A 51 12.56 -10.57 18.37
CA LYS A 51 11.94 -9.38 18.98
C LYS A 51 10.47 -9.28 18.58
N LYS A 52 9.67 -8.60 19.40
CA LYS A 52 8.25 -8.29 19.10
C LYS A 52 8.08 -7.45 17.83
N LYS A 53 9.04 -6.56 17.56
CA LYS A 53 9.07 -5.70 16.38
C LYS A 53 10.34 -5.95 15.58
N ARG A 54 10.25 -5.72 14.27
CA ARG A 54 11.36 -5.77 13.31
C ARG A 54 11.30 -4.54 12.41
N SER A 55 12.43 -4.15 11.84
CA SER A 55 12.47 -3.06 10.86
C SER A 55 12.38 -3.61 9.45
N ILE A 56 11.57 -2.99 8.60
CA ILE A 56 11.51 -3.29 7.16
C ILE A 56 11.82 -2.03 6.36
N ALA A 57 12.60 -2.19 5.30
CA ALA A 57 12.82 -1.14 4.31
C ALA A 57 11.75 -1.22 3.23
N ILE A 58 11.10 -0.10 2.93
CA ILE A 58 10.18 0.01 1.79
C ILE A 58 10.78 0.98 0.80
N ARG A 59 11.15 0.43 -0.37
CA ARG A 59 11.56 1.20 -1.55
C ARG A 59 10.34 1.53 -2.41
N GLY A 60 10.23 2.78 -2.83
CA GLY A 60 9.10 3.24 -3.63
C GLY A 60 9.22 2.92 -5.12
N LEU A 61 8.05 2.79 -5.76
CA LEU A 61 7.88 2.50 -7.19
C LEU A 61 7.91 3.77 -8.06
N GLY A 62 7.71 4.95 -7.47
CA GLY A 62 7.72 6.23 -8.18
C GLY A 62 6.50 6.49 -9.06
N ILE A 63 5.40 5.76 -8.87
CA ILE A 63 4.17 5.94 -9.66
C ILE A 63 3.65 7.37 -9.42
N PRO A 64 3.27 8.14 -10.46
CA PRO A 64 2.73 9.47 -10.27
C PRO A 64 1.40 9.46 -9.48
N PRO A 65 1.23 10.32 -8.46
CA PRO A 65 -0.03 10.44 -7.74
C PRO A 65 -1.16 10.97 -8.64
N VAL A 66 -2.33 10.35 -8.54
CA VAL A 66 -3.56 10.81 -9.22
C VAL A 66 -4.34 11.83 -8.40
N GLN A 67 -4.20 11.76 -7.08
CA GLN A 67 -4.96 12.54 -6.11
C GLN A 67 -4.06 12.88 -4.92
N PHE A 68 -4.39 13.97 -4.23
CA PHE A 68 -3.67 14.42 -3.04
C PHE A 68 -4.64 14.59 -1.87
N THR A 69 -4.15 14.35 -0.66
CA THR A 69 -4.89 14.68 0.56
C THR A 69 -4.92 16.20 0.78
N ALA A 70 -5.81 16.69 1.65
CA ALA A 70 -5.86 18.12 2.00
C ALA A 70 -4.51 18.64 2.55
N SER A 71 -3.74 17.77 3.20
CA SER A 71 -2.40 18.08 3.71
C SER A 71 -1.33 18.11 2.61
N GLY A 72 -1.62 17.62 1.40
CA GLY A 72 -0.72 17.65 0.24
C GLY A 72 0.06 16.36 -0.01
N ASN A 73 -0.18 15.29 0.77
CA ASN A 73 0.46 13.99 0.53
C ASN A 73 -0.25 13.27 -0.62
N PRO A 74 0.46 12.44 -1.40
CA PRO A 74 -0.17 11.53 -2.35
C PRO A 74 -1.27 10.70 -1.68
N ALA A 75 -2.46 10.65 -2.28
CA ALA A 75 -3.57 9.91 -1.72
C ALA A 75 -3.40 8.40 -2.02
N ALA A 76 -3.41 7.58 -0.97
CA ALA A 76 -3.42 6.11 -1.06
C ALA A 76 -4.79 5.52 -0.64
N THR A 77 -5.87 6.22 -1.00
CA THR A 77 -7.26 5.83 -0.73
C THR A 77 -7.74 4.78 -1.73
N ALA A 78 -8.84 4.09 -1.43
CA ALA A 78 -9.42 3.10 -2.34
C ALA A 78 -9.73 3.71 -3.73
N ASP A 79 -10.21 4.94 -3.78
CA ASP A 79 -10.55 5.58 -5.05
C ASP A 79 -9.32 5.99 -5.86
N ALA A 80 -8.25 6.48 -5.21
CA ALA A 80 -6.97 6.71 -5.88
C ALA A 80 -6.37 5.39 -6.41
N LEU A 81 -6.45 4.30 -5.64
CA LEU A 81 -5.99 2.98 -6.07
C LEU A 81 -6.82 2.42 -7.23
N LYS A 82 -8.13 2.64 -7.25
CA LYS A 82 -9.01 2.25 -8.37
C LYS A 82 -8.62 2.98 -9.65
N GLU A 83 -8.36 4.28 -9.58
CA GLU A 83 -7.94 5.07 -10.75
C GLU A 83 -6.57 4.61 -11.29
N LEU A 84 -5.62 4.32 -10.39
CA LEU A 84 -4.32 3.76 -10.76
C LEU A 84 -4.44 2.37 -11.39
N ALA A 85 -5.32 1.51 -10.86
CA ALA A 85 -5.50 0.14 -11.33
C ALA A 85 -6.32 0.02 -12.62
N GLY A 86 -7.36 0.86 -12.77
CA GLY A 86 -8.41 0.65 -13.76
C GLY A 86 -9.27 -0.59 -13.44
N ASN A 87 -9.68 -1.30 -14.49
CA ASN A 87 -10.36 -2.59 -14.44
C ASN A 87 -9.52 -3.69 -15.13
N PRO A 88 -8.42 -4.14 -14.49
CA PRO A 88 -7.44 -5.03 -15.11
C PRO A 88 -7.95 -6.47 -15.30
N LEU A 89 -9.08 -6.83 -14.67
CA LEU A 89 -9.70 -8.16 -14.76
C LEU A 89 -10.86 -8.20 -15.77
N ALA A 90 -11.13 -7.10 -16.48
CA ALA A 90 -12.12 -7.06 -17.55
C ALA A 90 -11.70 -7.87 -18.78
N THR A 91 -12.64 -8.11 -19.70
CA THR A 91 -12.37 -8.74 -20.99
C THR A 91 -12.90 -7.82 -22.11
N PRO A 92 -12.02 -7.12 -22.87
CA PRO A 92 -10.56 -7.05 -22.69
C PRO A 92 -10.15 -6.27 -21.42
N PRO A 93 -8.92 -6.49 -20.89
CA PRO A 93 -8.43 -5.74 -19.72
C PRO A 93 -8.43 -4.23 -19.97
N GLN A 94 -8.80 -3.46 -18.95
CA GLN A 94 -8.78 -2.00 -18.99
C GLN A 94 -7.82 -1.50 -17.90
N TYR A 95 -6.58 -1.23 -18.26
CA TYR A 95 -5.59 -0.78 -17.30
C TYR A 95 -5.73 0.70 -16.94
N GLY A 96 -5.37 1.03 -15.69
CA GLY A 96 -5.34 2.41 -15.21
C GLY A 96 -3.97 3.06 -15.37
N ARG A 97 -3.80 4.24 -14.76
CA ARG A 97 -2.59 5.07 -14.93
C ARG A 97 -1.29 4.44 -14.44
N ALA A 98 -1.36 3.42 -13.58
CA ALA A 98 -0.17 2.71 -13.14
C ALA A 98 0.47 1.90 -14.27
N PHE A 99 -0.28 1.52 -15.31
CA PHE A 99 0.25 0.75 -16.44
C PHE A 99 1.31 1.52 -17.21
N ASP A 100 1.00 2.78 -17.54
CA ASP A 100 1.86 3.66 -18.33
C ASP A 100 3.18 4.05 -17.61
N HIS A 101 3.28 3.75 -16.31
CA HIS A 101 4.48 4.02 -15.52
C HIS A 101 5.60 3.01 -15.77
N PHE A 102 5.26 1.78 -16.16
CA PHE A 102 6.23 0.72 -16.39
C PHE A 102 6.53 0.61 -17.89
N GLU A 103 7.82 0.45 -18.23
CA GLU A 103 8.25 0.29 -19.63
C GLU A 103 7.81 -1.06 -20.21
N ASP A 104 7.82 -2.10 -19.37
CA ASP A 104 7.35 -3.44 -19.73
C ASP A 104 5.82 -3.54 -19.54
N PRO A 105 5.06 -3.83 -20.62
CA PRO A 105 3.63 -4.06 -20.54
C PRO A 105 3.22 -5.16 -19.55
N GLU A 106 4.05 -6.18 -19.34
CA GLU A 106 3.75 -7.24 -18.37
C GLU A 106 3.84 -6.72 -16.93
N GLU A 107 4.86 -5.92 -16.62
CA GLU A 107 5.00 -5.24 -15.33
C GLU A 107 3.86 -4.25 -15.09
N GLY A 108 3.49 -3.45 -16.09
CA GLY A 108 2.35 -2.54 -16.02
C GLY A 108 1.04 -3.27 -15.74
N ALA A 109 0.80 -4.38 -16.43
CA ALA A 109 -0.38 -5.23 -16.19
C ALA A 109 -0.38 -5.85 -14.79
N ALA A 110 0.78 -6.34 -14.34
CA ALA A 110 0.95 -6.90 -13.00
C ALA A 110 0.72 -5.84 -11.91
N ALA A 111 1.22 -4.62 -12.10
CA ALA A 111 1.03 -3.51 -11.19
C ALA A 111 -0.46 -3.15 -11.04
N CYS A 112 -1.20 -3.00 -12.15
CA CYS A 112 -2.63 -2.76 -12.11
C CYS A 112 -3.40 -3.89 -11.41
N GLN A 113 -3.06 -5.15 -11.68
CA GLN A 113 -3.69 -6.29 -10.98
C GLN A 113 -3.37 -6.32 -9.48
N ALA A 114 -2.15 -5.96 -9.08
CA ALA A 114 -1.77 -5.87 -7.68
C ALA A 114 -2.54 -4.75 -6.96
N LEU A 115 -2.67 -3.58 -7.59
CA LEU A 115 -3.46 -2.45 -7.08
C LEU A 115 -4.94 -2.81 -6.94
N LYS A 116 -5.51 -3.56 -7.90
CA LYS A 116 -6.86 -4.12 -7.81
C LYS A 116 -7.06 -4.93 -6.52
N LYS A 117 -6.17 -5.90 -6.29
CA LYS A 117 -6.20 -6.74 -5.08
C LYS A 117 -6.06 -5.90 -3.80
N MET A 118 -5.24 -4.85 -3.84
CA MET A 118 -5.00 -3.96 -2.70
C MET A 118 -6.26 -3.20 -2.25
N TYR A 119 -7.03 -2.63 -3.17
CA TYR A 119 -8.26 -1.90 -2.81
C TYR A 119 -9.45 -2.84 -2.56
N ASP A 120 -9.45 -4.04 -3.15
CA ASP A 120 -10.44 -5.08 -2.82
C ASP A 120 -10.27 -5.52 -1.36
N MET A 121 -9.03 -5.74 -0.91
CA MET A 121 -8.73 -6.04 0.49
C MET A 121 -9.19 -4.91 1.43
N SER A 122 -8.97 -3.64 1.05
CA SER A 122 -9.43 -2.49 1.84
C SER A 122 -10.97 -2.46 1.97
N SER A 123 -11.67 -2.93 0.94
CA SER A 123 -13.14 -3.02 0.93
C SER A 123 -13.62 -4.18 1.82
N MET A 124 -12.91 -5.32 1.83
CA MET A 124 -13.17 -6.44 2.74
C MET A 124 -12.98 -6.03 4.20
N ASP A 125 -11.91 -5.33 4.54
CA ASP A 125 -11.67 -4.83 5.90
C ASP A 125 -12.78 -3.88 6.36
N THR A 126 -13.27 -3.03 5.46
CA THR A 126 -14.41 -2.13 5.73
C THR A 126 -15.68 -2.95 6.02
N MET A 127 -15.94 -3.99 5.25
CA MET A 127 -17.10 -4.87 5.45
C MET A 127 -17.03 -5.62 6.79
N ILE A 128 -15.87 -6.16 7.11
CA ILE A 128 -15.66 -6.91 8.36
C ILE A 128 -15.86 -6.00 9.58
N ASN A 129 -15.22 -4.82 9.58
CA ASN A 129 -15.23 -3.93 10.74
C ASN A 129 -16.56 -3.20 10.94
N ASN A 130 -17.25 -2.81 9.86
CA ASN A 130 -18.46 -1.99 9.97
C ASN A 130 -19.76 -2.81 9.98
N PHE A 131 -19.75 -4.04 9.46
CA PHE A 131 -20.96 -4.85 9.36
C PHE A 131 -20.82 -6.18 10.10
N ILE A 132 -19.80 -6.99 9.81
CA ILE A 132 -19.73 -8.37 10.33
C ILE A 132 -19.44 -8.40 11.84
N LEU A 133 -18.37 -7.74 12.29
CA LEU A 133 -17.98 -7.74 13.71
C LEU A 133 -19.06 -7.12 14.61
N PRO A 134 -19.68 -5.98 14.26
CA PRO A 134 -20.78 -5.43 15.05
C PRO A 134 -21.97 -6.39 15.18
N LEU A 135 -22.31 -7.14 14.12
CA LEU A 135 -23.43 -8.10 14.14
C LEU A 135 -23.15 -9.32 15.03
N GLN A 136 -21.89 -9.72 15.18
CA GLN A 136 -21.50 -10.82 16.09
C GLN A 136 -21.62 -10.46 17.58
N GLY A 137 -21.64 -9.16 17.90
CA GLY A 137 -21.83 -8.64 19.26
C GLY A 137 -23.29 -8.49 19.70
N ILE A 138 -24.25 -8.67 18.79
CA ILE A 138 -25.68 -8.60 19.11
C ILE A 138 -26.09 -9.94 19.77
N HIS A 139 -25.76 -10.08 21.04
CA HIS A 139 -26.46 -11.02 21.91
C HIS A 139 -27.78 -10.35 22.33
N ILE A 140 -28.90 -10.91 21.87
CA ILE A 140 -30.21 -10.76 22.50
C ILE A 140 -30.32 -11.83 23.59
#